data_AF-A0A956CPZ3-F1
#
_entry.id   AF-A0A956CPZ3-F1
#
_cell.length_a   1.000
_cell.length_b   1.000
_cell.length_c   1.000
_cell.angle_alpha   90.00
_cell.angle_beta   90.00
_cell.angle_gamma   90.00
#
_symmetry.space_group_name_H-M   'P 1'
#
loop_
_entity.id
_entity.type
_entity.pdbx_description
1 polymer ?
#
loop_
_entity_poly.entity_id
_entity_poly.type
_entity_poly.pdbx_seq_one_letter_code
_entity_poly.pdbx_strand_id
1 'polypeptide(L)'
;MLNGERGIPNILVVLDRSGSMGDDNKWRDAVAAIKNVTSNLENGVAFGLLTYPSGGGTQSDSQCGAGNMDVSPATGSAGQIANELDTSGGPGGRTPTAGALDLARATLGGIQGASYVLLVTDGAPNCNPDLNPDTCTSSTSGTRGGATSCLDDARSVASVAALAEVNIPTYVIGFDTGDWGPVLDAMASAGGTGLDAYFPVNDGASLEGTLSQLAGNAISCSYTLDSTPADYRYVEITLDGAPLPHTSQTNDGSGWELNGNRIDLKGATCEGLKSRDDAELCISVQCELVLL
;
A
#
# COMPACT_ATOMS: atom_id res chain seq x y z
N MET A 1 19.18 27.59 5.78
CA MET A 1 18.02 26.71 5.98
C MET A 1 18.52 25.30 5.79
N LEU A 2 18.53 24.51 6.85
CA LEU A 2 18.77 23.07 6.74
C LEU A 2 17.38 22.45 6.56
N ASN A 3 17.19 21.69 5.50
CA ASN A 3 15.90 21.08 5.20
C ASN A 3 15.95 19.65 5.74
N GLY A 4 15.09 19.31 6.70
CA GLY A 4 14.93 17.90 7.08
C GLY A 4 14.34 17.13 5.90
N GLU A 5 15.06 16.15 5.35
CA GLU A 5 14.52 15.30 4.28
C GLU A 5 13.61 14.22 4.87
N ARG A 6 12.38 14.16 4.35
CA ARG A 6 11.41 13.12 4.65
C ARG A 6 11.68 11.92 3.75
N GLY A 7 11.81 10.72 4.32
CA GLY A 7 11.70 9.49 3.54
C GLY A 7 10.27 9.32 3.05
N ILE A 8 10.04 9.46 1.74
CA ILE A 8 8.74 9.20 1.12
C ILE A 8 8.59 7.68 0.95
N PRO A 9 7.55 7.06 1.53
CA PRO A 9 7.32 5.63 1.36
C PRO A 9 6.81 5.34 -0.05
N ASN A 10 7.19 4.18 -0.59
CA ASN A 10 6.60 3.63 -1.80
C ASN A 10 5.44 2.72 -1.43
N ILE A 11 4.29 2.90 -2.06
CA ILE A 11 3.15 1.99 -1.92
C ILE A 11 2.77 1.48 -3.30
N LEU A 12 2.88 0.16 -3.47
CA LEU A 12 2.37 -0.52 -4.65
C LEU A 12 1.00 -1.11 -4.36
N VAL A 13 -0.02 -0.58 -5.04
CA VAL A 13 -1.34 -1.19 -5.05
C VAL A 13 -1.32 -2.36 -6.04
N VAL A 14 -1.49 -3.57 -5.52
CA VAL A 14 -1.62 -4.81 -6.31
C VAL A 14 -3.11 -5.12 -6.38
N LEU A 15 -3.73 -4.75 -7.49
CA LEU A 15 -5.18 -4.79 -7.67
C LEU A 15 -5.60 -6.00 -8.51
N ASP A 16 -6.44 -6.83 -7.91
CA ASP A 16 -7.16 -7.90 -8.59
C ASP A 16 -8.19 -7.33 -9.58
N ARG A 17 -8.08 -7.76 -10.82
CA ARG A 17 -9.03 -7.53 -11.91
C ARG A 17 -9.59 -8.84 -12.45
N SER A 18 -9.57 -9.93 -11.68
CA SER A 18 -10.17 -11.20 -12.08
C SER A 18 -11.67 -11.06 -12.32
N GLY A 19 -12.28 -12.06 -12.97
CA GLY A 19 -13.71 -12.02 -13.30
C GLY A 19 -14.64 -11.85 -12.10
N SER A 20 -14.29 -12.39 -10.93
CA SER A 20 -15.09 -12.30 -9.70
C SER A 20 -15.14 -10.89 -9.13
N MET A 21 -14.12 -10.05 -9.42
CA MET A 21 -14.16 -8.62 -9.12
C MET A 21 -15.21 -7.85 -9.95
N GLY A 22 -15.79 -8.47 -10.98
CA GLY A 22 -16.93 -7.92 -11.72
C GLY A 22 -18.26 -8.01 -10.98
N ASP A 23 -18.34 -8.84 -9.95
CA ASP A 23 -19.56 -9.04 -9.17
C ASP A 23 -19.79 -7.86 -8.22
N ASP A 24 -21.06 -7.57 -7.91
CA ASP A 24 -21.52 -6.62 -6.88
C ASP A 24 -20.82 -5.24 -6.86
N ASN A 25 -20.33 -4.77 -8.01
CA ASN A 25 -19.58 -3.54 -8.22
C ASN A 25 -18.17 -3.49 -7.58
N LYS A 26 -17.60 -4.61 -7.11
CA LYS A 26 -16.30 -4.67 -6.43
C LYS A 26 -15.21 -3.92 -7.19
N TRP A 27 -15.08 -4.18 -8.50
CA TRP A 27 -14.13 -3.48 -9.37
C TRP A 27 -14.34 -1.97 -9.42
N ARG A 28 -15.58 -1.52 -9.66
CA ARG A 28 -15.91 -0.10 -9.76
C ARG A 28 -15.58 0.63 -8.46
N ASP A 29 -15.93 0.01 -7.34
CA ASP A 29 -15.73 0.55 -6.01
C ASP A 29 -14.23 0.57 -5.66
N ALA A 30 -13.46 -0.45 -6.06
CA ALA A 30 -12.00 -0.46 -5.93
C ALA A 30 -11.33 0.63 -6.76
N VAL A 31 -11.72 0.80 -8.03
CA VAL A 31 -11.20 1.87 -8.89
C VAL A 31 -11.47 3.24 -8.29
N ALA A 32 -12.68 3.50 -7.81
CA ALA A 32 -13.04 4.77 -7.21
C ALA A 32 -12.22 5.06 -5.93
N ALA A 33 -12.13 4.08 -5.03
CA ALA A 33 -11.37 4.20 -3.80
C ALA A 33 -9.87 4.44 -4.06
N ILE A 34 -9.25 3.68 -4.97
CA ILE A 34 -7.83 3.84 -5.29
C ILE A 34 -7.56 5.22 -5.90
N LYS A 35 -8.41 5.69 -6.82
CA LYS A 35 -8.28 7.04 -7.39
C LYS A 35 -8.35 8.13 -6.32
N ASN A 36 -9.31 8.03 -5.40
CA ASN A 36 -9.47 9.01 -4.33
C ASN A 36 -8.25 9.00 -3.40
N VAL A 37 -7.82 7.83 -2.92
CA VAL A 37 -6.68 7.73 -1.99
C VAL A 37 -5.38 8.17 -2.63
N THR A 38 -5.11 7.75 -3.87
CA THR A 38 -3.88 8.17 -4.56
C THR A 38 -3.87 9.67 -4.81
N SER A 39 -4.97 10.26 -5.27
CA SER A 39 -5.08 11.71 -5.47
C SER A 39 -4.91 12.50 -4.17
N ASN A 40 -5.38 11.96 -3.03
CA ASN A 40 -5.35 12.63 -1.74
C ASN A 40 -4.05 12.42 -0.96
N LEU A 41 -3.09 11.63 -1.46
CA LEU A 41 -1.86 11.29 -0.72
C LEU A 41 -0.60 11.31 -1.58
N GLU A 42 -0.68 11.62 -2.88
CA GLU A 42 0.44 11.51 -3.84
C GLU A 42 1.64 12.45 -3.57
N ASN A 43 1.48 13.47 -2.73
CA ASN A 43 2.59 14.31 -2.26
C ASN A 43 3.36 13.65 -1.10
N GLY A 44 2.67 12.81 -0.33
CA GLY A 44 3.23 12.14 0.84
C GLY A 44 3.60 10.68 0.61
N VAL A 45 3.20 10.09 -0.50
CA VAL A 45 3.43 8.69 -0.81
C VAL A 45 3.76 8.56 -2.29
N ALA A 46 4.78 7.77 -2.61
CA ALA A 46 5.08 7.37 -3.97
C ALA A 46 4.19 6.17 -4.34
N PHE A 47 3.05 6.42 -4.96
CA PHE A 47 2.12 5.36 -5.35
C PHE A 47 2.51 4.74 -6.69
N GLY A 48 2.37 3.42 -6.77
CA GLY A 48 2.38 2.65 -8.00
C GLY A 48 1.16 1.74 -8.10
N LEU A 49 0.92 1.22 -9.30
CA LEU A 49 -0.18 0.32 -9.61
C LEU A 49 0.32 -0.90 -10.37
N LEU A 50 -0.07 -2.08 -9.90
CA LEU A 50 0.05 -3.35 -10.61
C LEU A 50 -1.33 -4.02 -10.64
N THR A 51 -1.90 -4.17 -11.83
CA THR A 51 -3.16 -4.91 -12.01
C THR A 51 -2.90 -6.34 -12.50
N TYR A 52 -3.68 -7.30 -12.00
CA TYR A 52 -3.59 -8.70 -12.40
C TYR A 52 -4.96 -9.35 -12.52
N PRO A 53 -5.18 -10.34 -13.41
CA PRO A 53 -4.21 -10.96 -14.31
C PRO A 53 -3.78 -10.03 -15.46
N SER A 54 -2.77 -10.41 -16.25
CA SER A 54 -2.54 -9.85 -17.59
C SER A 54 -3.18 -10.75 -18.65
N GLY A 55 -3.91 -10.13 -19.59
CA GLY A 55 -4.74 -10.83 -20.59
C GLY A 55 -6.21 -10.98 -20.17
N GLY A 56 -7.13 -10.62 -21.06
CA GLY A 56 -8.57 -10.46 -20.78
C GLY A 56 -9.46 -11.02 -21.88
N GLY A 57 -9.11 -12.20 -22.40
CA GLY A 57 -9.86 -12.88 -23.47
C GLY A 57 -10.54 -14.17 -23.00
N THR A 58 -11.40 -14.71 -23.86
CA THR A 58 -12.13 -15.99 -23.66
C THR A 58 -11.26 -17.25 -23.79
N GLN A 59 -9.94 -17.11 -23.97
CA GLN A 59 -9.01 -18.22 -24.19
C GLN A 59 -8.26 -18.53 -22.89
N SER A 60 -8.28 -19.80 -22.45
CA SER A 60 -7.90 -20.25 -21.10
C SER A 60 -6.47 -19.88 -20.66
N ASP A 61 -5.51 -19.84 -21.58
CA ASP A 61 -4.10 -19.66 -21.23
C ASP A 61 -3.70 -18.19 -21.10
N SER A 62 -4.47 -17.27 -21.71
CA SER A 62 -4.28 -15.83 -21.57
C SER A 62 -4.99 -15.23 -20.35
N GLN A 63 -5.63 -16.06 -19.51
CA GLN A 63 -6.35 -15.61 -18.31
C GLN A 63 -5.50 -15.66 -17.04
N CYS A 64 -4.32 -16.29 -17.10
CA CYS A 64 -3.43 -16.55 -15.97
C CYS A 64 -2.13 -15.74 -16.01
N GLY A 65 -2.05 -14.69 -16.83
CA GLY A 65 -0.88 -13.81 -16.82
C GLY A 65 -0.71 -13.13 -15.46
N ALA A 66 0.51 -13.06 -14.95
CA ALA A 66 0.82 -12.54 -13.61
C ALA A 66 0.39 -11.07 -13.37
N GLY A 67 -0.04 -10.34 -14.40
CA GLY A 67 -0.33 -8.92 -14.33
C GLY A 67 0.69 -8.08 -15.10
N ASN A 68 0.53 -6.77 -14.98
CA ASN A 68 1.44 -5.78 -15.55
C ASN A 68 1.81 -4.77 -14.47
N MET A 69 3.04 -4.27 -14.52
CA MET A 69 3.41 -3.08 -13.78
C MET A 69 2.90 -1.86 -14.54
N ASP A 70 1.70 -1.40 -14.20
CA ASP A 70 1.02 -0.34 -14.94
C ASP A 70 1.62 1.04 -14.65
N VAL A 71 1.93 1.31 -13.38
CA VAL A 71 2.56 2.58 -12.95
C VAL A 71 3.63 2.32 -11.89
N SER A 72 4.90 2.59 -12.19
CA SER A 72 5.99 2.54 -11.21
C SER A 72 5.75 3.50 -10.03
N PRO A 73 6.07 3.11 -8.78
CA PRO A 73 5.98 3.99 -7.62
C PRO A 73 6.69 5.33 -7.84
N ALA A 74 5.92 6.41 -7.75
CA ALA A 74 6.39 7.79 -7.85
C ALA A 74 5.41 8.73 -7.14
N THR A 75 5.89 9.85 -6.63
CA THR A 75 5.01 10.95 -6.19
C THR A 75 4.35 11.61 -7.39
N GLY A 76 3.15 12.16 -7.22
CA GLY A 76 2.43 12.82 -8.32
C GLY A 76 1.93 11.85 -9.40
N SER A 77 1.78 10.56 -9.09
CA SER A 77 1.39 9.51 -10.04
C SER A 77 -0.12 9.28 -10.12
N ALA A 78 -0.95 9.98 -9.33
CA ALA A 78 -2.38 9.70 -9.24
C ALA A 78 -3.09 9.86 -10.60
N GLY A 79 -2.69 10.86 -11.39
CA GLY A 79 -3.23 11.04 -12.75
C GLY A 79 -2.90 9.88 -13.70
N GLN A 80 -1.70 9.29 -13.58
CA GLN A 80 -1.30 8.11 -14.37
C GLN A 80 -2.08 6.88 -13.91
N ILE A 81 -2.15 6.64 -12.60
CA ILE A 81 -2.92 5.53 -12.00
C ILE A 81 -4.39 5.62 -12.42
N ALA A 82 -4.99 6.81 -12.34
CA ALA A 82 -6.38 7.01 -12.74
C ALA A 82 -6.62 6.67 -14.22
N ASN A 83 -5.70 7.07 -15.10
CA ASN A 83 -5.79 6.77 -16.53
C ASN A 83 -5.65 5.26 -16.84
N GLU A 84 -4.72 4.57 -16.18
CA GLU A 84 -4.57 3.12 -16.34
C GLU A 84 -5.83 2.38 -15.88
N LEU A 85 -6.38 2.76 -14.71
CA LEU A 85 -7.62 2.15 -14.21
C LEU A 85 -8.81 2.37 -15.15
N ASP A 86 -8.93 3.56 -15.75
CA ASP A 86 -10.01 3.86 -16.73
C ASP A 86 -9.87 3.10 -18.05
N THR A 87 -8.66 2.71 -18.42
CA THR A 87 -8.37 2.09 -19.73
C THR A 87 -8.06 0.60 -19.66
N SER A 88 -8.00 0.03 -18.46
CA SER A 88 -7.68 -1.38 -18.16
C SER A 88 -8.64 -2.45 -18.75
N GLY A 89 -9.77 -2.05 -19.33
CA GLY A 89 -10.75 -2.96 -19.94
C GLY A 89 -11.66 -3.70 -18.95
N GLY A 90 -11.56 -3.38 -17.65
CA GLY A 90 -12.41 -3.95 -16.61
C GLY A 90 -12.03 -5.35 -16.12
N PRO A 91 -12.85 -5.93 -15.22
CA PRO A 91 -12.55 -7.21 -14.60
C PRO A 91 -12.76 -8.37 -15.59
N GLY A 92 -11.86 -9.34 -15.55
CA GLY A 92 -11.89 -10.54 -16.37
C GLY A 92 -10.64 -11.39 -16.24
N GLY A 93 -10.80 -12.68 -16.49
CA GLY A 93 -9.73 -13.66 -16.34
C GLY A 93 -9.73 -14.33 -14.97
N ARG A 94 -8.63 -14.99 -14.66
CA ARG A 94 -8.42 -15.79 -13.45
C ARG A 94 -7.62 -15.00 -12.40
N THR A 95 -7.19 -15.64 -11.31
CA THR A 95 -6.64 -14.95 -10.13
C THR A 95 -5.21 -15.39 -9.81
N PRO A 96 -4.20 -15.08 -10.65
CA PRO A 96 -2.81 -15.47 -10.45
C PRO A 96 -2.08 -14.62 -9.38
N THR A 97 -2.64 -14.55 -8.17
CA THR A 97 -2.15 -13.71 -7.06
C THR A 97 -0.67 -13.96 -6.74
N ALA A 98 -0.23 -15.22 -6.67
CA ALA A 98 1.17 -15.54 -6.45
C ALA A 98 2.10 -14.92 -7.51
N GLY A 99 1.73 -15.03 -8.79
CA GLY A 99 2.51 -14.44 -9.89
C GLY A 99 2.54 -12.91 -9.82
N ALA A 100 1.43 -12.28 -9.45
CA ALA A 100 1.34 -10.83 -9.26
C ALA A 100 2.24 -10.35 -8.11
N LEU A 101 2.27 -11.07 -7.00
CA LEU A 101 3.12 -10.76 -5.85
C LEU A 101 4.61 -11.00 -6.14
N ASP A 102 4.95 -12.03 -6.93
CA ASP A 102 6.32 -12.24 -7.40
C ASP A 102 6.78 -11.09 -8.32
N LEU A 103 5.90 -10.60 -9.19
CA LEU A 103 6.17 -9.42 -10.02
C LEU A 103 6.33 -8.16 -9.15
N ALA A 104 5.45 -7.94 -8.17
CA ALA A 104 5.55 -6.83 -7.22
C ALA A 104 6.90 -6.83 -6.50
N ARG A 105 7.35 -8.00 -6.01
CA ARG A 105 8.64 -8.16 -5.34
C ARG A 105 9.81 -7.81 -6.24
N ALA A 106 9.78 -8.28 -7.49
CA ALA A 106 10.82 -7.99 -8.47
C ALA A 106 10.92 -6.49 -8.78
N THR A 107 9.79 -5.81 -8.94
CA THR A 107 9.75 -4.37 -9.19
C THR A 107 10.23 -3.56 -8.00
N LEU A 108 9.67 -3.82 -6.80
CA LEU A 108 9.97 -3.05 -5.60
C LEU A 108 11.40 -3.25 -5.10
N GLY A 109 12.02 -4.42 -5.34
CA GLY A 109 13.41 -4.67 -4.99
C GLY A 109 14.42 -3.73 -5.68
N GLY A 110 14.02 -3.02 -6.74
CA GLY A 110 14.82 -2.01 -7.43
C GLY A 110 14.59 -0.57 -6.96
N ILE A 111 13.66 -0.33 -6.04
CA ILE A 111 13.22 1.02 -5.62
C ILE A 111 13.84 1.37 -4.27
N GLN A 112 14.36 2.60 -4.15
CA GLN A 112 14.91 3.10 -2.89
C GLN A 112 13.80 3.56 -1.94
N GLY A 113 14.04 3.44 -0.64
CA GLY A 113 13.09 3.83 0.41
C GLY A 113 12.24 2.65 0.91
N ALA A 114 11.50 2.90 1.98
CA ALA A 114 10.58 1.91 2.54
C ALA A 114 9.47 1.62 1.54
N SER A 115 9.22 0.35 1.25
CA SER A 115 8.24 -0.08 0.25
C SER A 115 7.20 -0.99 0.89
N TYR A 116 5.94 -0.84 0.49
CA TYR A 116 4.81 -1.57 1.02
C TYR A 116 3.94 -2.07 -0.13
N VAL A 117 3.30 -3.22 0.04
CA VAL A 117 2.28 -3.74 -0.89
C VAL A 117 0.90 -3.62 -0.23
N LEU A 118 -0.07 -3.09 -0.98
CA LEU A 118 -1.49 -3.19 -0.65
C LEU A 118 -2.12 -4.16 -1.65
N LEU A 119 -2.39 -5.40 -1.22
CA LEU A 119 -3.07 -6.40 -2.04
C LEU A 119 -4.59 -6.21 -1.88
N VAL A 120 -5.27 -5.83 -2.96
CA VAL A 120 -6.72 -5.67 -3.01
C VAL A 120 -7.31 -6.78 -3.87
N THR A 121 -8.06 -7.69 -3.26
CA THR A 121 -8.62 -8.89 -3.92
C THR A 121 -9.92 -9.33 -3.25
N ASP A 122 -10.77 -10.08 -3.95
CA ASP A 122 -11.90 -10.81 -3.37
C ASP A 122 -11.54 -12.27 -3.00
N GLY A 123 -10.29 -12.68 -3.28
CA GLY A 123 -9.70 -13.94 -2.86
C GLY A 123 -9.62 -15.00 -3.95
N ALA A 124 -9.75 -16.27 -3.55
CA ALA A 124 -9.73 -17.42 -4.45
C ALA A 124 -8.51 -17.54 -5.41
N PRO A 125 -7.26 -17.36 -4.93
CA PRO A 125 -6.08 -17.43 -5.80
C PRO A 125 -6.05 -18.74 -6.58
N ASN A 126 -5.59 -18.70 -7.82
CA ASN A 126 -5.57 -19.85 -8.72
C ASN A 126 -4.44 -19.71 -9.75
N CYS A 127 -4.55 -20.33 -10.93
CA CYS A 127 -3.49 -20.31 -11.95
C CYS A 127 -2.17 -20.97 -11.52
N ASN A 128 -2.26 -22.09 -10.82
CA ASN A 128 -1.11 -22.94 -10.53
C ASN A 128 -1.18 -24.26 -11.33
N PRO A 129 -0.37 -24.41 -12.38
CA PRO A 129 -0.37 -25.61 -13.21
C PRO A 129 0.23 -26.85 -12.50
N ASP A 130 0.90 -26.66 -11.36
CA ASP A 130 1.57 -27.73 -10.61
C ASP A 130 0.63 -28.44 -9.61
N LEU A 131 -0.60 -27.94 -9.43
CA LEU A 131 -1.60 -28.54 -8.55
C LEU A 131 -2.24 -29.78 -9.18
N ASN A 132 -2.63 -30.74 -8.34
CA ASN A 132 -3.35 -31.93 -8.79
C ASN A 132 -4.86 -31.64 -8.89
N PRO A 133 -5.46 -31.61 -10.10
CA PRO A 133 -6.88 -31.31 -10.27
C PRO A 133 -7.84 -32.34 -9.68
N ASP A 134 -7.37 -33.57 -9.41
CA ASP A 134 -8.18 -34.64 -8.84
C ASP A 134 -8.37 -34.48 -7.33
N THR A 135 -7.41 -33.82 -6.65
CA THR A 135 -7.37 -33.75 -5.18
C THR A 135 -7.49 -32.33 -4.62
N CYS A 136 -7.35 -31.30 -5.45
CA CYS A 136 -7.38 -29.91 -4.99
C CYS A 136 -8.80 -29.41 -4.70
N THR A 137 -8.87 -28.34 -3.90
CA THR A 137 -10.06 -27.48 -3.78
C THR A 137 -10.19 -26.64 -5.04
N SER A 138 -11.39 -26.57 -5.64
CA SER A 138 -11.66 -25.66 -6.76
C SER A 138 -11.91 -24.26 -6.24
N SER A 139 -11.24 -23.26 -6.81
CA SER A 139 -11.43 -21.83 -6.51
C SER A 139 -12.30 -21.12 -7.53
N THR A 140 -12.66 -21.79 -8.64
CA THR A 140 -13.59 -21.28 -9.65
C THR A 140 -14.95 -21.98 -9.57
N SER A 141 -16.04 -21.24 -9.81
CA SER A 141 -17.38 -21.81 -10.00
C SER A 141 -17.51 -22.44 -11.40
N GLY A 142 -17.93 -23.70 -11.50
CA GLY A 142 -18.15 -24.41 -12.78
C GLY A 142 -17.36 -25.70 -12.97
N THR A 143 -17.30 -26.20 -14.21
CA THR A 143 -16.61 -27.46 -14.57
C THR A 143 -15.10 -27.35 -14.31
N ARG A 144 -14.50 -28.33 -13.60
CA ARG A 144 -13.07 -28.31 -13.24
C ARG A 144 -12.18 -28.05 -14.46
N GLY A 145 -11.62 -26.85 -14.56
CA GLY A 145 -10.78 -26.40 -15.67
C GLY A 145 -9.32 -26.85 -15.58
N GLY A 146 -9.06 -28.08 -15.10
CA GLY A 146 -7.71 -28.59 -14.84
C GLY A 146 -7.03 -27.93 -13.63
N ALA A 147 -5.71 -28.13 -13.51
CA ALA A 147 -4.90 -27.70 -12.36
C ALA A 147 -5.01 -26.20 -12.05
N THR A 148 -5.12 -25.37 -13.08
CA THR A 148 -5.18 -23.90 -12.93
C THR A 148 -6.48 -23.39 -12.31
N SER A 149 -7.53 -24.23 -12.17
CA SER A 149 -8.76 -23.96 -11.42
C SER A 149 -8.68 -24.32 -9.95
N CYS A 150 -7.59 -24.95 -9.52
CA CYS A 150 -7.35 -25.24 -8.13
C CYS A 150 -7.02 -23.98 -7.33
N LEU A 151 -7.39 -23.99 -6.05
CA LEU A 151 -6.97 -23.00 -5.07
C LEU A 151 -5.45 -23.01 -4.93
N ASP A 152 -4.82 -21.87 -5.20
CA ASP A 152 -3.38 -21.64 -5.13
C ASP A 152 -2.99 -20.85 -3.88
N ASP A 153 -3.50 -21.31 -2.73
CA ASP A 153 -3.31 -20.69 -1.43
C ASP A 153 -1.84 -20.76 -0.97
N ALA A 154 -1.24 -21.95 -0.97
CA ALA A 154 0.11 -22.18 -0.45
C ALA A 154 1.17 -21.36 -1.18
N ARG A 155 1.09 -21.26 -2.52
CA ARG A 155 2.01 -20.44 -3.31
C ARG A 155 1.77 -18.95 -3.08
N SER A 156 0.52 -18.51 -2.97
CA SER A 156 0.20 -17.10 -2.69
C SER A 156 0.73 -16.67 -1.31
N VAL A 157 0.55 -17.49 -0.28
CA VAL A 157 1.13 -17.24 1.06
C VAL A 157 2.66 -17.20 0.99
N ALA A 158 3.29 -18.11 0.24
CA ALA A 158 4.74 -18.10 0.06
C ALA A 158 5.25 -16.84 -0.66
N SER A 159 4.55 -16.35 -1.68
CA SER A 159 4.91 -15.10 -2.37
C SER A 159 4.76 -13.87 -1.45
N VAL A 160 3.75 -13.82 -0.59
CA VAL A 160 3.63 -12.79 0.45
C VAL A 160 4.79 -12.88 1.46
N ALA A 161 5.13 -14.08 1.93
CA ALA A 161 6.26 -14.28 2.83
C ALA A 161 7.58 -13.83 2.19
N ALA A 162 7.78 -14.09 0.90
CA ALA A 162 8.98 -13.69 0.16
C ALA A 162 9.11 -12.15 0.03
N LEU A 163 8.00 -11.40 -0.01
CA LEU A 163 8.01 -9.93 0.10
C LEU A 163 8.48 -9.50 1.50
N ALA A 164 7.95 -10.13 2.55
CA ALA A 164 8.35 -9.83 3.93
C ALA A 164 9.83 -10.11 4.20
N GLU A 165 10.40 -11.19 3.63
CA GLU A 165 11.83 -11.54 3.76
C GLU A 165 12.78 -10.46 3.22
N VAL A 166 12.32 -9.63 2.28
CA VAL A 166 13.08 -8.49 1.73
C VAL A 166 12.63 -7.15 2.31
N ASN A 167 11.97 -7.17 3.48
CA ASN A 167 11.44 -6.00 4.19
C ASN A 167 10.41 -5.19 3.39
N ILE A 168 9.60 -5.87 2.59
CA ILE A 168 8.45 -5.29 1.90
C ILE A 168 7.18 -5.86 2.54
N PRO A 169 6.67 -5.25 3.62
CA PRO A 169 5.44 -5.69 4.24
C PRO A 169 4.23 -5.58 3.29
N THR A 170 3.33 -6.55 3.40
CA THR A 170 2.10 -6.66 2.59
C THR A 170 0.88 -6.58 3.48
N TYR A 171 0.01 -5.60 3.22
CA TYR A 171 -1.32 -5.53 3.81
C TYR A 171 -2.32 -6.16 2.83
N VAL A 172 -3.11 -7.12 3.33
CA VAL A 172 -4.13 -7.83 2.55
C VAL A 172 -5.49 -7.20 2.83
N ILE A 173 -6.17 -6.76 1.78
CA ILE A 173 -7.48 -6.11 1.83
C ILE A 173 -8.44 -6.97 1.01
N GLY A 174 -9.46 -7.49 1.69
CA GLY A 174 -10.37 -8.49 1.15
C GLY A 174 -11.76 -7.91 0.89
N PHE A 175 -12.17 -7.86 -0.37
CA PHE A 175 -13.47 -7.32 -0.79
C PHE A 175 -14.51 -8.44 -0.90
N ASP A 176 -15.45 -8.50 0.05
CA ASP A 176 -16.57 -9.46 0.03
C ASP A 176 -16.10 -10.90 -0.32
N THR A 177 -15.26 -11.45 0.57
CA THR A 177 -14.38 -12.60 0.31
C THR A 177 -15.05 -13.97 0.49
N GLY A 178 -16.25 -13.99 1.08
CA GLY A 178 -16.99 -15.23 1.35
C GLY A 178 -16.15 -16.31 2.03
N ASP A 179 -16.11 -17.50 1.44
CA ASP A 179 -15.38 -18.67 1.96
C ASP A 179 -13.85 -18.52 1.88
N TRP A 180 -13.32 -17.49 1.22
CA TRP A 180 -11.88 -17.27 1.03
C TRP A 180 -11.20 -16.50 2.15
N GLY A 181 -11.96 -16.00 3.15
CA GLY A 181 -11.41 -15.29 4.32
C GLY A 181 -10.18 -15.97 4.95
N PRO A 182 -10.21 -17.29 5.25
CA PRO A 182 -9.06 -17.99 5.82
C PRO A 182 -7.80 -17.97 4.95
N VAL A 183 -7.94 -17.92 3.61
CA VAL A 183 -6.79 -17.81 2.70
C VAL A 183 -6.16 -16.42 2.82
N LEU A 184 -6.99 -15.39 2.96
CA LEU A 184 -6.52 -14.02 3.13
C LEU A 184 -5.90 -13.79 4.51
N ASP A 185 -6.44 -14.39 5.58
CA ASP A 185 -5.82 -14.37 6.90
C ASP A 185 -4.43 -15.02 6.89
N ALA A 186 -4.28 -16.15 6.19
CA ALA A 186 -2.99 -16.81 6.02
C ALA A 186 -1.98 -15.92 5.25
N MET A 187 -2.43 -15.21 4.21
CA MET A 187 -1.60 -14.24 3.51
C MET A 187 -1.23 -13.05 4.42
N ALA A 188 -2.19 -12.50 5.18
CA ALA A 188 -1.94 -11.39 6.09
C ALA A 188 -0.91 -11.75 7.18
N SER A 189 -1.06 -12.95 7.77
CA SER A 189 -0.13 -13.52 8.76
C SER A 189 1.30 -13.62 8.21
N ALA A 190 1.45 -13.96 6.92
CA ALA A 190 2.75 -14.03 6.25
C ALA A 190 3.29 -12.65 5.80
N GLY A 191 2.47 -11.60 5.85
CA GLY A 191 2.75 -10.29 5.26
C GLY A 191 3.80 -9.43 5.95
N GLY A 192 4.39 -9.89 7.07
CA GLY A 192 5.44 -9.13 7.77
C GLY A 192 4.95 -7.83 8.42
N THR A 193 3.63 -7.67 8.57
CA THR A 193 2.99 -6.50 9.19
C THR A 193 2.74 -6.68 10.69
N GLY A 194 2.88 -7.91 11.19
CA GLY A 194 2.49 -8.30 12.55
C GLY A 194 0.98 -8.47 12.73
N LEU A 195 0.21 -8.52 11.64
CA LEU A 195 -1.22 -8.78 11.62
C LEU A 195 -1.47 -10.25 11.30
N ASP A 196 -2.42 -10.87 12.01
CA ASP A 196 -2.84 -12.26 11.76
C ASP A 196 -4.06 -12.35 10.81
N ALA A 197 -4.65 -11.22 10.45
CA ALA A 197 -5.90 -11.15 9.69
C ALA A 197 -5.89 -10.08 8.61
N TYR A 198 -6.65 -10.31 7.54
CA TYR A 198 -6.84 -9.32 6.48
C TYR A 198 -7.80 -8.19 6.90
N PHE A 199 -7.84 -7.12 6.12
CA PHE A 199 -8.82 -6.03 6.28
C PHE A 199 -10.07 -6.31 5.45
N PRO A 200 -11.21 -6.67 6.06
CA PRO A 200 -12.44 -6.90 5.31
C PRO A 200 -13.09 -5.58 4.90
N VAL A 201 -13.51 -5.51 3.63
CA VAL A 201 -14.25 -4.39 3.05
C VAL A 201 -15.43 -4.93 2.25
N ASN A 202 -16.54 -4.18 2.23
CA ASN A 202 -17.79 -4.63 1.60
C ASN A 202 -18.34 -3.62 0.58
N ASP A 203 -17.74 -2.44 0.50
CA ASP A 203 -18.16 -1.35 -0.39
C ASP A 203 -16.98 -0.39 -0.64
N GLY A 204 -17.16 0.54 -1.58
CA GLY A 204 -16.14 1.53 -1.90
C GLY A 204 -15.73 2.41 -0.71
N ALA A 205 -16.65 2.72 0.21
CA ALA A 205 -16.36 3.61 1.35
C ALA A 205 -15.45 2.93 2.40
N SER A 206 -15.74 1.67 2.73
CA SER A 206 -14.91 0.85 3.63
C SER A 206 -13.53 0.58 3.03
N LEU A 207 -13.45 0.38 1.71
CA LEU A 207 -12.18 0.27 1.01
C LEU A 207 -11.38 1.57 1.00
N GLU A 208 -11.99 2.71 0.66
CA GLU A 208 -11.33 4.02 0.68
C GLU A 208 -10.80 4.36 2.07
N GLY A 209 -11.60 4.13 3.12
CA GLY A 209 -11.18 4.35 4.51
C GLY A 209 -9.98 3.47 4.91
N THR A 210 -10.01 2.19 4.53
CA THR A 210 -8.92 1.24 4.79
C THR A 210 -7.64 1.64 4.06
N LEU A 211 -7.73 1.93 2.76
CA LEU A 211 -6.59 2.36 1.94
C LEU A 211 -5.99 3.67 2.47
N SER A 212 -6.83 4.64 2.83
CA SER A 212 -6.38 5.92 3.40
C SER A 212 -5.65 5.73 4.72
N GLN A 213 -6.18 4.88 5.60
CA GLN A 213 -5.53 4.56 6.87
C GLN A 213 -4.16 3.91 6.68
N LEU A 214 -4.07 2.90 5.81
CA LEU A 214 -2.84 2.16 5.58
C LEU A 214 -1.78 3.03 4.89
N ALA A 215 -2.18 3.82 3.89
CA ALA A 215 -1.29 4.74 3.21
C ALA A 215 -0.81 5.87 4.13
N GLY A 216 -1.71 6.45 4.93
CA GLY A 216 -1.36 7.46 5.94
C GLY A 216 -0.41 6.90 7.01
N ASN A 217 -0.56 5.64 7.43
CA ASN A 217 0.35 5.02 8.39
C ASN A 217 1.78 4.81 7.86
N ALA A 218 1.95 4.69 6.53
CA ALA A 218 3.28 4.61 5.93
C ALA A 218 4.04 5.94 5.97
N ILE A 219 3.32 7.06 6.18
CA ILE A 219 3.91 8.40 6.30
C ILE A 219 4.68 8.50 7.63
N SER A 220 6.01 8.64 7.53
CA SER A 220 6.88 8.87 8.69
C SER A 220 6.53 10.18 9.41
N CYS A 221 6.41 10.12 10.73
CA CYS A 221 6.35 11.29 11.61
C CYS A 221 7.72 11.69 12.16
N SER A 222 8.78 11.14 11.59
CA SER A 222 10.15 11.39 12.00
C SER A 222 10.97 11.91 10.85
N TYR A 223 11.80 12.91 11.16
CA TYR A 223 12.58 13.67 10.20
C TYR A 223 14.02 13.74 10.69
N THR A 224 14.97 13.53 9.79
CA THR A 224 16.40 13.65 10.11
C THR A 224 16.89 15.00 9.60
N LEU A 225 17.53 15.76 10.47
CA LEU A 225 18.16 17.04 10.15
C LEU A 225 19.59 16.82 9.68
N ASP A 226 20.05 17.68 8.77
CA ASP A 226 21.43 17.68 8.24
C ASP A 226 22.50 17.86 9.32
N SER A 227 22.15 18.52 10.42
CA SER A 227 23.03 18.71 11.57
C SER A 227 22.26 18.60 12.88
N THR A 228 22.97 18.33 13.96
CA THR A 228 22.39 18.29 15.31
C THR A 228 22.24 19.71 15.84
N PRO A 229 21.02 20.21 16.07
CA PRO A 229 20.83 21.50 16.72
C PRO A 229 21.35 21.44 18.16
N ALA A 230 21.99 22.52 18.63
CA ALA A 230 22.49 22.61 20.00
C ALA A 230 21.36 22.61 21.05
N ASP A 231 20.20 23.14 20.68
CA ASP A 231 19.02 23.24 21.54
C ASP A 231 17.75 23.26 20.68
N TYR A 232 16.67 22.67 21.17
CA TYR A 232 15.37 22.66 20.47
C TYR A 232 14.82 24.08 20.27
N ARG A 233 15.18 25.05 21.11
CA ARG A 233 14.75 26.45 20.97
C ARG A 233 15.28 27.13 19.71
N TYR A 234 16.26 26.55 19.03
CA TYR A 234 16.74 27.00 17.74
C TYR A 234 16.01 26.35 16.56
N VAL A 235 15.08 25.43 16.82
CA VAL A 235 14.29 24.77 15.79
C VAL A 235 12.90 25.39 15.76
N GLU A 236 12.50 25.86 14.59
CA GLU A 236 11.15 26.33 14.31
C GLU A 236 10.51 25.36 13.33
N ILE A 237 9.36 24.80 13.73
CA ILE A 237 8.57 23.89 12.91
C ILE A 237 7.21 24.53 12.69
N THR A 238 6.79 24.64 11.44
CA THR A 238 5.44 25.07 11.07
C THR A 238 4.74 23.98 10.27
N LEU A 239 3.41 23.92 10.42
CA LEU A 239 2.49 23.11 9.61
C LEU A 239 1.48 24.07 9.00
N ASP A 240 1.41 24.13 7.68
CA ASP A 240 0.58 25.09 6.93
C ASP A 240 0.88 26.55 7.33
N GLY A 241 2.16 26.83 7.62
CA GLY A 241 2.61 28.13 8.11
C GLY A 241 2.26 28.43 9.58
N ALA A 242 1.49 27.57 10.27
CA ALA A 242 1.21 27.72 11.69
C ALA A 242 2.30 27.05 12.55
N PRO A 243 2.86 27.71 13.58
CA PRO A 243 3.90 27.12 14.41
C PRO A 243 3.40 25.92 15.20
N LEU A 244 4.16 24.82 15.17
CA LEU A 244 3.91 23.63 15.96
C LEU A 244 4.63 23.73 17.32
N PRO A 245 3.93 23.47 18.43
CA PRO A 245 4.53 23.53 19.76
C PRO A 245 5.51 22.38 19.97
N HIS A 246 6.61 22.63 20.69
CA HIS A 246 7.43 21.56 21.24
C HIS A 246 6.65 20.82 22.33
N THR A 247 6.85 19.51 22.54
CA THR A 247 6.07 18.73 23.54
C THR A 247 6.20 19.27 24.96
N SER A 248 7.28 19.98 25.29
CA SER A 248 7.41 20.69 26.58
C SER A 248 6.43 21.85 26.78
N GLN A 249 5.72 22.25 25.73
CA GLN A 249 4.73 23.35 25.73
C GLN A 249 3.29 22.82 25.72
N THR A 250 3.09 21.51 25.64
CA THR A 250 1.79 20.85 25.61
C THR A 250 1.61 19.96 26.85
N ASN A 251 0.35 19.72 27.23
CA ASN A 251 0.02 18.89 28.38
C ASN A 251 -0.51 17.49 27.99
N ASP A 252 -0.79 17.29 26.70
CA ASP A 252 -1.34 16.06 26.12
C ASP A 252 -0.28 15.23 25.39
N GLY A 253 0.99 15.67 25.40
CA GLY A 253 2.09 15.02 24.70
C GLY A 253 2.07 15.22 23.18
N SER A 254 1.21 16.09 22.65
CA SER A 254 1.23 16.48 21.23
C SER A 254 2.35 17.50 20.93
N GLY A 255 2.70 17.68 19.67
CA GLY A 255 3.75 18.60 19.25
C GLY A 255 4.95 17.87 18.65
N TRP A 256 6.13 18.41 18.84
CA TRP A 256 7.37 17.82 18.33
C TRP A 256 8.46 17.70 19.39
N GLU A 257 9.36 16.74 19.20
CA GLU A 257 10.54 16.49 20.05
C GLU A 257 11.82 16.47 19.21
N LEU A 258 12.94 16.92 19.81
CA LEU A 258 14.28 16.79 19.25
C LEU A 258 15.08 15.71 19.99
N ASN A 259 15.55 14.71 19.25
CA ASN A 259 16.41 13.63 19.73
C ASN A 259 17.69 13.59 18.90
N GLY A 260 18.75 14.26 19.35
CA GLY A 260 19.96 14.44 18.54
C GLY A 260 19.67 15.30 17.30
N ASN A 261 19.86 14.76 16.10
CA ASN A 261 19.46 15.42 14.85
C ASN A 261 18.09 14.93 14.33
N ARG A 262 17.30 14.21 15.12
CA ARG A 262 16.00 13.67 14.70
C ARG A 262 14.85 14.44 15.33
N ILE A 263 13.91 14.88 14.50
CA ILE A 263 12.63 15.44 14.92
C ILE A 263 11.59 14.33 14.93
N ASP A 264 10.78 14.25 15.98
CA ASP A 264 9.61 13.37 16.08
C ASP A 264 8.34 14.20 16.29
N LEU A 265 7.39 14.12 15.36
CA LEU A 265 6.04 14.64 15.56
C LEU A 265 5.23 13.63 16.40
N LYS A 266 4.50 14.12 17.39
CA LYS A 266 3.75 13.33 18.37
C LYS A 266 2.27 13.67 18.37
N GLY A 267 1.46 12.68 18.75
CA GLY A 267 0.01 12.85 18.95
C GLY A 267 -0.70 13.45 17.74
N ALA A 268 -1.63 14.36 18.01
CA ALA A 268 -2.48 14.99 16.99
C ALA A 268 -1.69 15.69 15.85
N THR A 269 -0.46 16.12 16.10
CA THR A 269 0.39 16.74 15.08
C THR A 269 0.82 15.74 14.01
N CYS A 270 1.26 14.56 14.42
CA CYS A 270 1.60 13.47 13.52
C CYS A 270 0.37 12.96 12.77
N GLU A 271 -0.74 12.78 13.46
CA GLU A 271 -1.98 12.29 12.86
C GLU A 271 -2.60 13.28 11.86
N GLY A 272 -2.50 14.59 12.13
CA GLY A 272 -2.92 15.64 11.20
C GLY A 272 -2.08 15.70 9.92
N LEU A 273 -0.82 15.29 9.98
CA LEU A 273 0.05 15.15 8.81
C LEU A 273 -0.26 13.88 8.02
N LYS A 274 -0.48 12.75 8.70
CA LYS A 274 -0.80 11.46 8.06
C LYS A 274 -2.14 11.47 7.32
N SER A 275 -3.03 12.39 7.67
CA SER A 275 -4.40 12.48 7.15
C SER A 275 -4.61 13.52 6.06
N ARG A 276 -3.58 14.30 5.69
CA ARG A 276 -3.67 15.38 4.68
C ARG A 276 -2.39 15.48 3.84
N ASP A 277 -2.54 15.68 2.54
CA ASP A 277 -1.46 15.79 1.56
C ASP A 277 -1.09 17.22 1.15
N ASP A 278 -1.95 18.19 1.49
CA ASP A 278 -1.69 19.62 1.37
C ASP A 278 -0.91 20.18 2.57
N ALA A 279 -0.66 19.34 3.57
CA ALA A 279 0.05 19.69 4.79
C ALA A 279 1.50 20.10 4.50
N GLU A 280 1.79 21.39 4.59
CA GLU A 280 3.13 21.94 4.37
C GLU A 280 3.89 21.97 5.69
N LEU A 281 4.73 20.97 5.93
CA LEU A 281 5.63 20.94 7.07
C LEU A 281 6.95 21.64 6.71
N CYS A 282 7.22 22.78 7.34
CA CYS A 282 8.51 23.46 7.25
C CYS A 282 9.29 23.27 8.54
N ILE A 283 10.52 22.75 8.43
CA ILE A 283 11.47 22.66 9.56
C ILE A 283 12.63 23.60 9.26
N SER A 284 12.88 24.55 10.15
CA SER A 284 14.01 25.47 10.04
C SER A 284 14.83 25.46 11.32
N VAL A 285 16.16 25.42 11.16
CA VAL A 285 17.10 25.57 12.27
C VAL A 285 17.72 26.96 12.17
N GLN A 286 17.46 27.78 13.17
CA GLN A 286 18.07 29.10 13.34
C GLN A 286 19.54 28.92 13.72
N CYS A 287 20.43 29.76 13.18
CA CYS A 287 21.84 29.70 13.52
C CYS A 287 22.05 30.01 15.02
N GLU A 288 22.95 29.24 15.64
CA GLU A 288 23.38 29.50 17.02
C GLU A 288 24.08 30.87 17.10
N LEU A 289 23.73 31.69 18.08
CA LEU A 289 24.42 32.96 18.34
C LEU A 289 25.85 32.63 18.79
N VAL A 290 26.83 32.82 17.90
CA VAL A 290 28.24 32.82 18.29
C VAL A 290 28.49 34.11 19.08
N LEU A 291 28.42 34.02 20.40
CA LEU A 291 28.92 35.07 21.28
C LEU A 291 30.45 35.05 21.18
N LEU A 292 31.01 35.98 20.39
CA LEU A 292 32.44 36.30 20.35
C LEU A 292 32.86 37.11 21.58
#